data_AF-A0A554IM78-F1
#
_entry.id   AF-A0A554IM78-F1
#
_cell.length_a   1.000
_cell.length_b   1.000
_cell.length_c   1.000
_cell.angle_alpha   90.00
_cell.angle_beta   90.00
_cell.angle_gamma   90.00
#
_symmetry.space_group_name_H-M   'P 1'
#
loop_
_entity.id
_entity.type
_entity.pdbx_description
1 polymer ?
#
loop_
_entity_poly.entity_id
_entity_poly.type
_entity_poly.pdbx_seq_one_letter_code
_entity_poly.pdbx_strand_id
1 'polypeptide(L)'
;MMIRAWQDVERLLAEGAVEGQRLDFKREAPPGNEKIVATMCAYANALGGSIIIGAEYDDDRTRKLTGFPGVPLNQRLADRLEQVSLHVSPRISVEVTGPILVPGTLAPNERGVYAAYVHPGQLPPHMSSLDSVYYVRSGSHNARLPENIVEQMYYARYATEDRVEGILGRSFHSIQFPHRQTEQYWVTVGVIPLHPREDLLPSTSELRELLCASGQFFGGRLGVLDTDFGYEFRSPVTDFGAKPASDFTALLRVFHNGLCVFGFRHEASADRVVTAHVRDIIREALRLADRVLTYARYGNFCTIVVKLWPAGNRLLVEPGTALVESIRREENQLLLRWQCTADELRSESTIDQLMAQLRRGFGIAA
;
A
#
# COMPACT_ATOMS: atom_id res chain seq x y z
N MET A 1 15.12 -9.97 8.05
CA MET A 1 16.22 -9.02 8.30
C MET A 1 16.68 -8.53 6.96
N MET A 2 16.63 -7.23 6.71
CA MET A 2 17.08 -6.70 5.43
C MET A 2 18.60 -6.56 5.45
N ILE A 3 19.26 -7.07 4.41
CA ILE A 3 20.70 -6.99 4.21
C ILE A 3 20.89 -5.95 3.13
N ARG A 4 21.63 -4.87 3.41
CA ARG A 4 21.86 -3.78 2.45
C ARG A 4 23.34 -3.50 2.22
N ALA A 5 24.19 -3.87 3.17
CA ALA A 5 25.63 -3.61 3.11
C ALA A 5 26.43 -4.78 3.69
N TRP A 6 27.75 -4.73 3.49
CA TRP A 6 28.67 -5.77 3.98
C TRP A 6 28.62 -5.93 5.51
N GLN A 7 28.38 -4.85 6.25
CA GLN A 7 28.25 -4.90 7.72
C GLN A 7 27.09 -5.81 8.18
N ASP A 8 26.00 -5.89 7.41
CA ASP A 8 24.90 -6.81 7.70
C ASP A 8 25.31 -8.27 7.51
N VAL A 9 26.13 -8.52 6.49
CA VAL A 9 26.70 -9.83 6.15
C VAL A 9 27.66 -10.29 7.24
N GLU A 10 28.56 -9.41 7.69
CA GLU A 10 29.48 -9.68 8.81
C GLU A 10 28.74 -9.99 10.10
N ARG A 11 27.66 -9.25 10.39
CA ARG A 11 26.82 -9.49 11.56
C ARG A 11 26.21 -10.90 11.53
N LEU A 12 25.66 -11.33 10.40
CA LEU A 12 25.10 -12.70 10.27
C LEU A 12 26.15 -13.78 10.50
N LEU A 13 27.37 -13.56 10.01
CA LEU A 13 28.48 -14.50 10.20
C LEU A 13 28.93 -14.54 11.67
N ALA A 14 29.07 -13.38 12.31
CA ALA A 14 29.47 -13.25 13.71
C ALA A 14 28.44 -13.86 14.68
N GLU A 15 27.15 -13.66 14.40
CA GLU A 15 26.04 -14.27 15.15
C GLU A 15 25.92 -15.77 14.89
N GLY A 16 26.59 -16.29 13.84
CA GLY A 16 26.48 -17.68 13.45
C GLY A 16 25.06 -18.02 13.00
N ALA A 17 24.47 -17.16 12.19
CA ALA A 17 23.10 -17.28 11.72
C ALA A 17 22.84 -18.67 11.11
N VAL A 18 21.68 -19.24 11.42
CA VAL A 18 21.26 -20.57 10.97
C VAL A 18 20.14 -20.42 9.94
N GLU A 19 20.18 -21.23 8.89
CA GLU A 19 19.08 -21.29 7.94
C GLU A 19 17.77 -21.68 8.65
N GLY A 20 16.68 -20.97 8.38
CA GLY A 20 15.45 -21.18 9.12
C GLY A 20 14.24 -20.49 8.49
N GLN A 21 13.31 -20.07 9.35
CA GLN A 21 12.02 -19.54 8.91
C GLN A 21 12.11 -18.19 8.16
N ARG A 22 13.22 -17.48 8.28
CA ARG A 22 13.39 -16.13 7.69
C ARG A 22 14.68 -15.95 6.91
N LEU A 23 15.56 -16.96 6.86
CA LEU A 23 16.85 -16.92 6.17
C LEU A 23 16.98 -18.18 5.32
N ASP A 24 17.28 -18.01 4.04
CA ASP A 24 17.57 -19.07 3.07
C ASP A 24 18.94 -18.76 2.45
N PHE A 25 19.95 -19.58 2.77
CA PHE A 25 21.30 -19.43 2.24
C PHE A 25 21.45 -20.28 0.97
N LYS A 26 22.13 -19.72 -0.03
CA LYS A 26 22.52 -20.43 -1.26
C LYS A 26 23.92 -20.02 -1.66
N ARG A 27 24.76 -21.01 -1.95
CA ARG A 27 26.12 -20.77 -2.48
C ARG A 27 26.09 -20.11 -3.84
N GLU A 28 25.23 -20.61 -4.72
CA GLU A 28 24.98 -20.08 -6.05
C GLU A 28 23.47 -20.00 -6.29
N ALA A 29 23.05 -19.12 -7.20
CA ALA A 29 21.66 -19.07 -7.61
C ALA A 29 21.30 -20.38 -8.35
N PRO A 30 20.20 -21.07 -7.98
CA PRO A 30 19.73 -22.23 -8.72
C PRO A 30 19.62 -21.92 -10.23
N PRO A 31 19.94 -22.87 -11.13
CA PRO A 31 19.91 -22.63 -12.57
C PRO A 31 18.50 -22.33 -13.10
N GLY A 32 17.48 -22.94 -12.49
CA GLY A 32 16.05 -22.68 -12.75
C GLY A 32 15.43 -21.71 -11.74
N ASN A 33 14.23 -21.23 -12.06
CA ASN A 33 13.51 -20.26 -11.23
C ASN A 33 12.60 -20.94 -10.20
N GLU A 34 12.24 -22.20 -10.38
CA GLU A 34 11.24 -22.95 -9.62
C GLU A 34 11.54 -22.94 -8.11
N LYS A 35 12.80 -23.21 -7.74
CA LYS A 35 13.22 -23.23 -6.33
C LYS A 35 13.13 -21.84 -5.68
N ILE A 36 13.49 -20.79 -6.41
CA ILE A 36 13.45 -19.42 -5.90
C ILE A 36 11.99 -18.96 -5.79
N VAL A 37 11.16 -19.21 -6.81
CA VAL A 37 9.71 -18.90 -6.77
C VAL A 37 9.05 -19.60 -5.59
N ALA A 38 9.32 -20.89 -5.38
CA ALA A 38 8.78 -21.64 -4.25
C ALA A 38 9.20 -21.03 -2.89
N THR A 39 10.46 -20.61 -2.73
CA THR A 39 10.92 -19.93 -1.51
C THR A 39 10.27 -18.56 -1.33
N MET A 40 10.15 -17.75 -2.40
CA MET A 40 9.48 -16.45 -2.32
C MET A 40 7.99 -16.59 -1.97
N CYS A 41 7.30 -17.54 -2.60
CA CYS A 41 5.92 -17.90 -2.29
C CYS A 41 5.78 -18.36 -0.82
N ALA A 42 6.69 -19.21 -0.35
CA ALA A 42 6.73 -19.68 1.03
C ALA A 42 6.93 -18.55 2.06
N TYR A 43 7.79 -17.58 1.77
CA TYR A 43 8.00 -16.42 2.63
C TYR A 43 6.82 -15.45 2.62
N ALA A 44 6.22 -15.20 1.46
CA ALA A 44 5.04 -14.36 1.35
C ALA A 44 3.84 -14.93 2.12
N ASN A 45 3.67 -16.25 2.13
CA ASN A 45 2.64 -16.92 2.94
C ASN A 45 3.00 -17.09 4.42
N ALA A 46 4.18 -16.65 4.83
CA ALA A 46 4.67 -16.74 6.21
C ALA A 46 5.02 -15.34 6.73
N LEU A 47 6.15 -15.20 7.43
CA LEU A 47 6.57 -13.97 8.08
C LEU A 47 7.56 -13.14 7.23
N GLY A 48 7.59 -13.35 5.92
CA GLY A 48 8.65 -12.84 5.06
C GLY A 48 10.01 -13.51 5.33
N GLY A 49 11.04 -13.08 4.61
CA GLY A 49 12.38 -13.65 4.76
C GLY A 49 13.39 -13.15 3.74
N SER A 50 14.65 -13.53 3.92
CA SER A 50 15.75 -13.15 3.04
C SER A 50 16.31 -14.39 2.35
N ILE A 51 16.45 -14.32 1.04
CA ILE A 51 17.22 -15.27 0.22
C ILE A 51 18.57 -14.64 -0.04
N ILE A 52 19.67 -15.32 0.32
CA ILE A 52 21.02 -14.78 0.26
C ILE A 52 21.87 -15.67 -0.63
N ILE A 53 22.33 -15.12 -1.75
CA ILE A 53 23.15 -15.80 -2.76
C ILE A 53 24.62 -15.43 -2.56
N GLY A 54 25.51 -16.44 -2.60
CA GLY A 54 26.94 -16.29 -2.33
C GLY A 54 27.32 -16.64 -0.88
N ALA A 55 26.43 -17.30 -0.15
CA ALA A 55 26.61 -17.75 1.22
C ALA A 55 27.01 -19.23 1.26
N GLU A 56 27.99 -19.57 2.10
CA GLU A 56 28.41 -20.94 2.39
C GLU A 56 27.92 -21.32 3.79
N TYR A 57 27.43 -22.54 3.94
CA TYR A 57 26.85 -23.04 5.18
C TYR A 57 27.18 -24.53 5.38
N ASP A 58 27.11 -24.99 6.62
CA ASP A 58 27.30 -26.40 6.97
C ASP A 58 26.09 -27.24 6.54
N ASP A 59 26.24 -27.96 5.43
CA ASP A 59 25.21 -28.83 4.85
C ASP A 59 24.86 -30.04 5.72
N ASP A 60 25.79 -30.50 6.58
CA ASP A 60 25.70 -31.85 7.14
C ASP A 60 24.87 -31.92 8.43
N ARG A 61 24.78 -30.85 9.24
CA ARG A 61 24.00 -30.89 10.51
C ARG A 61 23.39 -29.57 10.95
N THR A 62 24.15 -28.49 10.96
CA THR A 62 23.71 -27.28 11.67
C THR A 62 23.03 -26.26 10.77
N ARG A 63 23.25 -26.33 9.45
CA ARG A 63 22.88 -25.26 8.50
C ARG A 63 23.34 -23.88 8.94
N LYS A 64 24.41 -23.86 9.72
CA LYS A 64 25.03 -22.64 10.22
C LYS A 64 25.84 -22.03 9.10
N LEU A 65 25.70 -20.73 8.94
CA LEU A 65 26.50 -19.94 8.03
C LEU A 65 27.98 -20.04 8.39
N THR A 66 28.81 -20.44 7.43
CA THR A 66 30.27 -20.63 7.61
C THR A 66 31.08 -19.56 6.89
N GLY A 67 30.52 -18.90 5.88
CA GLY A 67 31.21 -17.83 5.17
C GLY A 67 30.41 -17.23 4.02
N PHE A 68 31.01 -16.23 3.38
CA PHE A 68 30.48 -15.59 2.18
C PHE A 68 31.57 -15.54 1.10
N PRO A 69 31.83 -16.67 0.41
CA PRO A 69 32.75 -16.65 -0.74
C PRO A 69 32.24 -15.76 -1.88
N GLY A 70 30.95 -15.40 -1.87
CA GLY A 70 30.30 -14.61 -2.91
C GLY A 70 30.11 -15.39 -4.21
N VAL A 71 29.48 -14.76 -5.18
CA VAL A 71 29.41 -15.23 -6.57
C VAL A 71 30.09 -14.22 -7.49
N PRO A 72 30.60 -14.63 -8.68
CA PRO A 72 31.12 -13.68 -9.65
C PRO A 72 30.13 -12.54 -9.92
N LEU A 73 30.63 -11.31 -10.05
CA LEU A 73 29.75 -10.16 -10.30
C LEU A 73 28.95 -10.35 -11.60
N ASN A 74 27.63 -10.29 -11.46
CA ASN A 74 26.69 -10.44 -12.56
C ASN A 74 25.45 -9.61 -12.25
N GLN A 75 25.38 -8.41 -12.85
CA GLN A 75 24.23 -7.51 -12.67
C GLN A 75 22.90 -8.17 -13.03
N ARG A 76 22.89 -9.11 -14.00
CA ARG A 76 21.68 -9.83 -14.40
C ARG A 76 21.11 -10.72 -13.30
N LEU A 77 21.87 -11.03 -12.24
CA LEU A 77 21.37 -11.82 -11.13
C LEU A 77 20.37 -11.03 -10.28
N ALA A 78 20.61 -9.74 -10.04
CA ALA A 78 19.66 -8.88 -9.32
C ALA A 78 18.35 -8.76 -10.11
N ASP A 79 18.45 -8.40 -11.40
CA ASP A 79 17.29 -8.32 -12.31
C ASP A 79 16.53 -9.64 -12.38
N ARG A 80 17.24 -10.78 -12.40
CA ARG A 80 16.62 -12.11 -12.39
C ARG A 80 15.84 -12.34 -11.11
N LEU A 81 16.37 -12.00 -9.94
CA LEU A 81 15.67 -12.18 -8.66
C LEU A 81 14.39 -11.33 -8.61
N GLU A 82 14.43 -10.09 -9.13
CA GLU A 82 13.24 -9.26 -9.26
C GLU A 82 12.22 -9.87 -10.23
N GLN A 83 12.66 -10.30 -11.42
CA GLN A 83 11.78 -10.93 -12.42
C GLN A 83 11.13 -12.21 -11.90
N VAL A 84 11.84 -13.01 -11.11
CA VAL A 84 11.32 -14.23 -10.48
C VAL A 84 10.09 -13.95 -9.62
N SER A 85 10.00 -12.77 -8.97
CA SER A 85 8.84 -12.40 -8.16
C SER A 85 7.53 -12.27 -8.96
N LEU A 86 7.62 -12.03 -10.27
CA LEU A 86 6.45 -11.95 -11.18
C LEU A 86 5.76 -13.30 -11.36
N HIS A 87 6.42 -14.41 -10.99
CA HIS A 87 5.87 -15.76 -11.01
C HIS A 87 5.16 -16.15 -9.70
N VAL A 88 4.88 -15.19 -8.81
CA VAL A 88 4.07 -15.41 -7.60
C VAL A 88 2.77 -14.62 -7.73
N SER A 89 1.64 -15.28 -7.49
CA SER A 89 0.29 -14.71 -7.60
C SER A 89 -0.54 -14.96 -6.33
N PRO A 90 -1.10 -13.94 -5.66
CA PRO A 90 -0.99 -12.52 -5.98
C PRO A 90 0.46 -12.02 -5.97
N ARG A 91 0.72 -10.90 -6.65
CA ARG A 91 2.07 -10.33 -6.73
C ARG A 91 2.59 -9.99 -5.33
N ILE A 92 3.89 -10.16 -5.14
CA ILE A 92 4.59 -9.91 -3.88
C ILE A 92 5.55 -8.73 -4.02
N SER A 93 5.85 -8.08 -2.91
CA SER A 93 6.89 -7.05 -2.86
C SER A 93 8.21 -7.70 -2.44
N VAL A 94 9.24 -7.52 -3.27
CA VAL A 94 10.59 -8.02 -3.03
C VAL A 94 11.57 -6.86 -3.16
N GLU A 95 12.46 -6.70 -2.20
CA GLU A 95 13.58 -5.77 -2.26
C GLU A 95 14.86 -6.55 -2.57
N VAL A 96 15.45 -6.29 -3.73
CA VAL A 96 16.70 -6.94 -4.16
C VAL A 96 17.85 -5.97 -4.04
N THR A 97 18.96 -6.41 -3.45
CA THR A 97 20.18 -5.60 -3.42
C THR A 97 20.95 -5.72 -4.73
N GLY A 98 21.64 -4.64 -5.10
CA GLY A 98 22.81 -4.77 -5.97
C GLY A 98 23.89 -5.68 -5.36
N PRO A 99 24.97 -5.97 -6.10
CA PRO A 99 26.07 -6.76 -5.58
C PRO A 99 26.70 -6.09 -4.35
N ILE A 100 26.68 -6.77 -3.22
CA ILE A 100 27.43 -6.38 -2.02
C ILE A 100 28.82 -7.00 -2.15
N LEU A 101 29.83 -6.18 -2.45
CA LEU A 101 31.20 -6.65 -2.72
C LEU A 101 31.79 -7.39 -1.51
N VAL A 102 32.40 -8.55 -1.77
CA VAL A 102 33.16 -9.32 -0.78
C VAL A 102 34.55 -8.68 -0.64
N PRO A 103 34.93 -8.18 0.54
CA PRO A 103 36.24 -7.57 0.76
C PRO A 103 37.39 -8.51 0.43
N GLY A 104 38.46 -7.95 -0.12
CA GLY A 104 39.66 -8.71 -0.49
C GLY A 104 39.55 -9.43 -1.84
N THR A 105 38.40 -9.39 -2.51
CA THR A 105 38.29 -9.80 -3.92
C THR A 105 38.65 -8.61 -4.82
N LEU A 106 39.52 -8.83 -5.80
CA LEU A 106 40.02 -7.80 -6.72
C LEU A 106 39.70 -8.20 -8.17
N ALA A 107 39.58 -7.20 -9.05
CA ALA A 107 39.41 -7.42 -10.48
C ALA A 107 40.54 -8.30 -11.05
N PRO A 108 40.24 -9.26 -11.95
CA PRO A 108 38.94 -9.56 -12.55
C PRO A 108 38.06 -10.53 -11.74
N ASN A 109 38.52 -10.98 -10.57
CA ASN A 109 37.87 -12.01 -9.75
C ASN A 109 37.00 -11.39 -8.64
N GLU A 110 36.41 -10.22 -8.89
CA GLU A 110 35.50 -9.59 -7.92
C GLU A 110 34.29 -10.49 -7.69
N ARG A 111 33.92 -10.64 -6.42
CA ARG A 111 32.77 -11.44 -6.01
C ARG A 111 31.84 -10.58 -5.17
N GLY A 112 30.56 -10.89 -5.26
CA GLY A 112 29.52 -10.19 -4.52
C GLY A 112 28.52 -11.16 -3.90
N VAL A 113 27.84 -10.67 -2.87
CA VAL A 113 26.66 -11.30 -2.26
C VAL A 113 25.43 -10.55 -2.76
N TYR A 114 24.35 -11.28 -3.02
CA TYR A 114 23.06 -10.70 -3.39
C TYR A 114 22.03 -11.13 -2.34
N ALA A 115 21.16 -10.22 -1.94
CA ALA A 115 20.05 -10.53 -1.06
C ALA A 115 18.72 -10.13 -1.72
N ALA A 116 17.73 -11.00 -1.64
CA ALA A 116 16.34 -10.70 -1.97
C ALA A 116 15.52 -10.82 -0.69
N TYR A 117 15.01 -9.69 -0.19
CA TYR A 117 14.10 -9.65 0.95
C TYR A 117 12.65 -9.70 0.47
N VAL A 118 11.95 -10.77 0.83
CA VAL A 118 10.54 -10.98 0.54
C VAL A 118 9.73 -10.51 1.73
N HIS A 119 8.87 -9.51 1.53
CA HIS A 119 7.95 -9.04 2.56
C HIS A 119 6.87 -10.09 2.84
N PRO A 120 6.31 -10.14 4.07
CA PRO A 120 5.08 -10.87 4.31
C PRO A 120 3.99 -10.42 3.33
N GLY A 121 3.33 -11.40 2.71
CA GLY A 121 2.25 -11.18 1.77
C GLY A 121 1.06 -10.50 2.44
N GLN A 122 0.50 -9.49 1.78
CA GLN A 122 -0.70 -8.81 2.26
C GLN A 122 -1.97 -9.61 1.95
N LEU A 123 -1.96 -10.34 0.83
CA LEU A 123 -3.12 -11.08 0.32
C LEU A 123 -2.82 -12.59 0.22
N PRO A 124 -2.47 -13.26 1.33
CA PRO A 124 -2.36 -14.71 1.30
C PRO A 124 -3.72 -15.35 0.94
N PRO A 125 -3.73 -16.53 0.32
CA PRO A 125 -2.55 -17.31 -0.03
C PRO A 125 -1.94 -16.87 -1.37
N HIS A 126 -0.62 -16.90 -1.45
CA HIS A 126 0.20 -16.70 -2.64
C HIS A 126 0.57 -18.05 -3.26
N MET A 127 0.45 -18.15 -4.57
CA MET A 127 0.69 -19.34 -5.38
C MET A 127 1.88 -19.12 -6.31
N SER A 128 2.71 -20.14 -6.49
CA SER A 128 3.67 -20.18 -7.59
C SER A 128 2.94 -20.39 -8.91
N SER A 129 3.15 -19.48 -9.88
CA SER A 129 2.54 -19.59 -11.21
C SER A 129 3.23 -20.64 -12.10
N LEU A 130 4.40 -21.14 -11.70
CA LEU A 130 5.16 -22.12 -12.49
C LEU A 130 4.59 -23.53 -12.34
N ASP A 131 4.12 -23.88 -11.15
CA ASP A 131 3.63 -25.22 -10.80
C ASP A 131 2.22 -25.22 -10.19
N SER A 132 1.61 -24.04 -10.01
CA SER A 132 0.29 -23.86 -9.39
C SER A 132 0.20 -24.43 -7.96
N VAL A 133 1.31 -24.34 -7.20
CA VAL A 133 1.38 -24.80 -5.81
C VAL A 133 1.48 -23.63 -4.84
N TYR A 134 0.76 -23.74 -3.72
CA TYR A 134 0.89 -22.86 -2.57
C TYR A 134 1.97 -23.42 -1.63
N TYR A 135 2.97 -22.60 -1.32
CA TYR A 135 4.05 -22.97 -0.41
C TYR A 135 3.99 -22.18 0.90
N VAL A 136 4.46 -22.78 1.99
CA VAL A 136 4.71 -22.10 3.27
C VAL A 136 6.07 -22.50 3.80
N ARG A 137 6.73 -21.58 4.52
CA ARG A 137 8.01 -21.88 5.16
C ARG A 137 7.79 -22.71 6.42
N SER A 138 8.39 -23.89 6.49
CA SER A 138 8.40 -24.77 7.65
C SER A 138 9.85 -24.98 8.09
N GLY A 139 10.30 -24.18 9.07
CA GLY A 139 11.72 -24.15 9.43
C GLY A 139 12.57 -23.72 8.24
N SER A 140 13.51 -24.56 7.81
CA SER A 140 14.46 -24.31 6.71
C SER A 140 14.05 -24.93 5.37
N HIS A 141 12.83 -25.44 5.24
CA HIS A 141 12.31 -25.98 3.98
C HIS A 141 10.98 -25.35 3.60
N ASN A 142 10.66 -25.43 2.31
CA ASN A 142 9.37 -25.03 1.78
C ASN A 142 8.46 -26.27 1.79
N ALA A 143 7.31 -26.17 2.45
CA ALA A 143 6.29 -27.20 2.45
C ALA A 143 5.11 -26.75 1.59
N ARG A 144 4.44 -27.71 0.93
CA ARG A 144 3.16 -27.42 0.28
C ARG A 144 2.11 -27.11 1.35
N LEU A 145 1.36 -26.04 1.16
CA LEU A 145 0.24 -25.70 2.03
C LEU A 145 -0.87 -26.75 1.88
N PRO A 146 -1.37 -27.33 2.99
CA PRO A 146 -2.56 -28.16 2.97
C PRO A 146 -3.78 -27.39 2.48
N GLU A 147 -4.67 -28.03 1.73
CA GLU A 147 -5.83 -27.39 1.10
C GLU A 147 -6.75 -26.68 2.11
N ASN A 148 -6.97 -27.28 3.28
CA ASN A 148 -7.77 -26.67 4.35
C ASN A 148 -7.14 -25.37 4.89
N ILE A 149 -5.81 -25.23 4.87
CA ILE A 149 -5.13 -23.99 5.26
C ILE A 149 -5.22 -22.95 4.14
N VAL A 150 -5.11 -23.37 2.88
CA VAL A 150 -5.31 -22.49 1.71
C VAL A 150 -6.72 -21.90 1.73
N GLU A 151 -7.72 -22.73 1.98
CA GLU A 151 -9.13 -22.32 2.12
C GLU A 151 -9.30 -21.31 3.27
N GLN A 152 -8.74 -21.56 4.45
CA GLN A 152 -8.76 -20.62 5.57
C GLN A 152 -8.11 -19.27 5.23
N MET A 153 -6.98 -19.27 4.50
CA MET A 153 -6.33 -18.04 4.07
C MET A 153 -7.21 -17.26 3.08
N TYR A 154 -7.89 -17.93 2.14
CA TYR A 154 -8.86 -17.29 1.27
C TYR A 154 -10.03 -16.70 2.04
N TYR A 155 -10.59 -17.44 3.01
CA TYR A 155 -11.64 -16.91 3.87
C TYR A 155 -11.19 -15.67 4.63
N ALA A 156 -9.98 -15.68 5.21
CA ALA A 156 -9.44 -14.50 5.90
C ALA A 156 -9.28 -13.30 4.96
N ARG A 157 -8.82 -13.54 3.72
CA ARG A 157 -8.72 -12.50 2.69
C ARG A 157 -10.08 -11.91 2.34
N TYR A 158 -11.07 -12.74 1.99
CA TYR A 158 -12.41 -12.25 1.63
C TYR A 158 -13.14 -11.62 2.81
N ALA A 159 -12.99 -12.17 4.02
CA ALA A 159 -13.53 -11.54 5.22
C ALA A 159 -12.93 -10.15 5.47
N THR A 160 -11.66 -9.94 5.09
CA THR A 160 -11.04 -8.61 5.15
C THR A 160 -11.65 -7.68 4.10
N GLU A 161 -11.87 -8.16 2.87
CA GLU A 161 -12.56 -7.40 1.82
C GLU A 161 -13.99 -7.03 2.24
N ASP A 162 -14.77 -7.99 2.75
CA ASP A 162 -16.13 -7.77 3.27
C ASP A 162 -16.13 -6.80 4.46
N ARG A 163 -15.10 -6.87 5.32
CA ARG A 163 -14.93 -5.93 6.43
C ARG A 163 -14.66 -4.53 5.90
N VAL A 164 -13.77 -4.38 4.91
CA VAL A 164 -13.51 -3.11 4.23
C VAL A 164 -14.78 -2.57 3.59
N GLU A 165 -15.55 -3.40 2.89
CA GLU A 165 -16.85 -3.04 2.32
C GLU A 165 -17.87 -2.65 3.39
N GLY A 166 -17.92 -3.37 4.52
CA GLY A 166 -18.81 -3.05 5.63
C GLY A 166 -18.41 -1.76 6.36
N ILE A 167 -17.12 -1.46 6.43
CA ILE A 167 -16.58 -0.19 6.93
C ILE A 167 -16.93 0.93 5.94
N LEU A 168 -16.75 0.71 4.64
CA LEU A 168 -17.17 1.63 3.58
C LEU A 168 -18.68 1.90 3.64
N GLY A 169 -19.49 0.84 3.69
CA GLY A 169 -20.93 0.88 3.86
C GLY A 169 -21.32 1.76 5.04
N ARG A 170 -20.82 1.45 6.25
CA ARG A 170 -21.22 2.17 7.46
C ARG A 170 -20.59 3.55 7.56
N SER A 171 -19.28 3.67 7.45
CA SER A 171 -18.53 4.89 7.74
C SER A 171 -18.63 5.91 6.60
N PHE A 172 -18.61 5.43 5.36
CA PHE A 172 -18.59 6.30 4.18
C PHE A 172 -19.99 6.65 3.68
N HIS A 173 -21.04 5.93 4.07
CA HIS A 173 -22.44 6.35 3.82
C HIS A 173 -23.07 7.09 5.01
N SER A 174 -22.57 6.90 6.24
CA SER A 174 -23.02 7.68 7.40
C SER A 174 -22.53 9.12 7.38
N ILE A 175 -21.54 9.46 6.55
CA ILE A 175 -21.18 10.86 6.26
C ILE A 175 -22.28 11.42 5.37
N GLN A 176 -23.42 11.71 6.00
CA GLN A 176 -24.50 12.47 5.42
C GLN A 176 -24.23 13.93 5.73
N PHE A 177 -23.84 14.68 4.70
CA PHE A 177 -23.90 16.13 4.81
C PHE A 177 -25.36 16.55 4.75
N PRO A 178 -25.80 17.50 5.60
CA PRO A 178 -27.18 17.97 5.59
C PRO A 178 -27.51 18.44 4.17
N HIS A 179 -28.43 17.72 3.54
CA HIS A 179 -28.85 17.91 2.15
C HIS A 179 -29.71 19.18 2.08
N ARG A 180 -29.09 20.35 2.29
CA ARG A 180 -29.72 21.61 1.92
C ARG A 180 -29.57 21.73 0.40
N GLN A 181 -30.68 22.03 -0.27
CA GLN A 181 -30.76 22.29 -1.70
C GLN A 181 -29.94 23.53 -2.08
N THR A 182 -28.62 23.42 -2.05
CA THR A 182 -27.70 24.50 -2.37
C THR A 182 -26.91 24.12 -3.62
N GLU A 183 -26.55 25.11 -4.43
CA GLU A 183 -25.76 25.00 -5.67
C GLU A 183 -24.30 24.61 -5.42
N GLN A 184 -24.07 23.63 -4.54
CA GLN A 184 -22.77 23.32 -3.97
C GLN A 184 -22.34 21.90 -4.34
N TYR A 185 -21.05 21.73 -4.54
CA TYR A 185 -20.44 20.44 -4.80
C TYR A 185 -19.83 19.90 -3.51
N TRP A 186 -19.94 18.58 -3.35
CA TRP A 186 -19.31 17.87 -2.24
C TRP A 186 -18.37 16.82 -2.78
N VAL A 187 -17.17 16.76 -2.20
CA VAL A 187 -16.17 15.73 -2.49
C VAL A 187 -15.91 15.00 -1.19
N THR A 188 -16.02 13.69 -1.19
CA THR A 188 -15.49 12.87 -0.10
C THR A 188 -14.45 11.91 -0.67
N VAL A 189 -13.23 11.98 -0.16
CA VAL A 189 -12.12 11.08 -0.49
C VAL A 189 -11.88 10.18 0.72
N GLY A 190 -12.16 8.89 0.60
CA GLY A 190 -11.76 7.88 1.56
C GLY A 190 -10.49 7.19 1.09
N VAL A 191 -9.49 7.05 1.96
CA VAL A 191 -8.31 6.22 1.72
C VAL A 191 -8.30 5.12 2.76
N ILE A 192 -8.35 3.88 2.28
CA ILE A 192 -8.67 2.72 3.11
C ILE A 192 -7.53 1.72 2.98
N PRO A 193 -6.81 1.40 4.07
CA PRO A 193 -5.86 0.31 4.01
C PRO A 193 -6.61 -0.98 3.69
N LEU A 194 -6.08 -1.80 2.76
CA LEU A 194 -6.70 -3.10 2.46
C LEU A 194 -6.65 -4.05 3.65
N HIS A 195 -5.66 -3.88 4.53
CA HIS A 195 -5.47 -4.67 5.75
C HIS A 195 -5.45 -3.73 6.96
N PRO A 196 -6.62 -3.24 7.39
CA PRO A 196 -6.71 -2.45 8.61
C PRO A 196 -6.24 -3.26 9.82
N ARG A 197 -5.55 -2.59 10.73
CA ARG A 197 -4.90 -3.13 11.92
C ARG A 197 -5.20 -2.18 13.06
N GLU A 198 -6.03 -2.61 14.00
CA GLU A 198 -6.48 -1.75 15.10
C GLU A 198 -5.36 -1.45 16.10
N ASP A 199 -4.30 -2.27 16.11
CA ASP A 199 -3.19 -2.21 17.07
C ASP A 199 -2.09 -1.20 16.71
N LEU A 200 -2.12 -0.61 15.51
CA LEU A 200 -1.00 0.21 14.99
C LEU A 200 -1.31 1.70 14.87
N LEU A 201 -2.43 2.18 15.41
CA LEU A 201 -2.75 3.58 15.28
C LEU A 201 -2.00 4.48 16.24
N PRO A 202 -1.62 5.69 15.77
CA PRO A 202 -1.08 6.70 16.67
C PRO A 202 -2.12 7.06 17.74
N SER A 203 -1.62 7.39 18.93
CA SER A 203 -2.42 8.09 19.93
C SER A 203 -2.99 9.39 19.37
N THR A 204 -4.04 9.92 19.99
CA THR A 204 -4.64 11.19 19.58
C THR A 204 -3.63 12.33 19.49
N SER A 205 -2.67 12.37 20.41
CA SER A 205 -1.56 13.34 20.43
C SER A 205 -0.63 13.18 19.24
N GLU A 206 -0.24 11.94 18.92
CA GLU A 206 0.67 11.66 17.79
C GLU A 206 -0.01 11.93 16.44
N LEU A 207 -1.29 11.59 16.30
CA LEU A 207 -2.09 11.98 15.13
C LEU A 207 -2.14 13.49 14.99
N ARG A 208 -2.41 14.20 16.08
CA ARG A 208 -2.47 15.66 16.06
C ARG A 208 -1.13 16.27 15.66
N GLU A 209 -0.02 15.78 16.21
CA GLU A 209 1.32 16.24 15.84
C GLU A 209 1.62 15.98 14.36
N LEU A 210 1.30 14.77 13.87
CA LEU A 210 1.46 14.37 12.47
C LEU A 210 0.64 15.24 11.51
N LEU A 211 -0.58 15.60 11.91
CA LEU A 211 -1.47 16.49 11.13
C LEU A 211 -1.08 17.96 11.26
N CYS A 212 -0.61 18.43 12.41
CA CYS A 212 -0.12 19.81 12.56
C CYS A 212 1.15 20.04 11.75
N ALA A 213 2.02 19.02 11.64
CA ALA A 213 3.22 19.06 10.81
C ALA A 213 2.92 19.12 9.29
N SER A 214 1.67 18.96 8.83
CA SER A 214 1.33 19.16 7.42
C SER A 214 1.07 20.63 7.05
N GLY A 215 0.92 21.51 8.04
CA GLY A 215 1.17 22.96 7.93
C GLY A 215 0.34 23.80 6.95
N GLN A 216 -0.48 23.22 6.06
CA GLN A 216 -1.04 23.98 4.93
C GLN A 216 -2.57 24.01 4.82
N PHE A 217 -3.30 23.02 5.33
CA PHE A 217 -4.76 22.94 5.09
C PHE A 217 -5.65 23.21 6.29
N PHE A 218 -5.16 22.97 7.51
CA PHE A 218 -5.94 23.13 8.73
C PHE A 218 -5.40 24.31 9.55
N GLY A 219 -5.49 25.52 8.99
CA GLY A 219 -5.15 26.77 9.68
C GLY A 219 -6.11 27.13 10.82
N GLY A 220 -7.21 26.37 10.99
CA GLY A 220 -8.19 26.54 12.05
C GLY A 220 -7.89 25.74 13.31
N ARG A 221 -8.70 25.95 14.36
CA ARG A 221 -8.71 25.09 15.54
C ARG A 221 -9.12 23.68 15.12
N LEU A 222 -8.14 22.79 15.06
CA LEU A 222 -8.35 21.36 14.90
C LEU A 222 -9.13 20.84 16.12
N GLY A 223 -10.46 20.81 16.01
CA GLY A 223 -11.32 20.23 17.04
C GLY A 223 -11.25 18.72 16.91
N VAL A 224 -10.66 18.04 17.89
CA VAL A 224 -10.64 16.57 17.94
C VAL A 224 -11.92 16.12 18.62
N LEU A 225 -12.80 15.47 17.89
CA LEU A 225 -13.88 14.70 18.49
C LEU A 225 -13.42 13.25 18.52
N ASP A 226 -13.15 12.77 19.74
CA ASP A 226 -12.98 11.35 19.98
C ASP A 226 -14.38 10.72 19.92
N THR A 227 -14.60 9.91 18.90
CA THR A 227 -15.84 9.16 18.71
C THR A 227 -15.53 7.69 18.91
N ASP A 228 -16.53 6.87 19.23
CA ASP A 228 -16.37 5.41 19.40
C ASP A 228 -15.73 4.70 18.18
N PHE A 229 -15.62 5.41 17.04
CA PHE A 229 -15.10 4.90 15.78
C PHE A 229 -13.78 5.56 15.33
N GLY A 230 -13.31 6.61 16.01
CA GLY A 230 -12.03 7.28 15.73
C GLY A 230 -12.06 8.80 15.92
N TYR A 231 -11.09 9.48 15.31
CA TYR A 231 -10.85 10.90 15.46
C TYR A 231 -11.47 11.71 14.33
N GLU A 232 -12.24 12.74 14.66
CA GLU A 232 -12.74 13.72 13.70
C GLU A 232 -12.08 15.07 13.91
N PHE A 233 -11.66 15.69 12.81
CA PHE A 233 -11.03 16.99 12.73
C PHE A 233 -11.82 17.88 11.79
N ARG A 234 -12.24 19.05 12.28
CA ARG A 234 -12.91 20.08 11.48
C ARG A 234 -12.00 21.29 11.38
N SER A 235 -11.84 21.82 10.17
CA SER A 235 -11.26 23.16 10.00
C SER A 235 -12.15 24.00 9.09
N PRO A 236 -12.45 25.25 9.47
CA PRO A 236 -12.70 26.28 8.48
C PRO A 236 -11.39 26.43 7.70
N VAL A 237 -11.39 26.13 6.40
CA VAL A 237 -10.18 26.34 5.60
C VAL A 237 -10.16 27.83 5.27
N THR A 238 -9.24 28.54 5.89
CA THR A 238 -8.92 29.92 5.50
C THR A 238 -8.00 29.84 4.30
N ASP A 239 -8.58 30.16 3.14
CA ASP A 239 -8.04 30.27 1.78
C ASP A 239 -6.53 30.12 1.51
N PHE A 240 -6.22 29.57 0.34
CA PHE A 240 -4.90 29.47 -0.29
C PHE A 240 -4.29 30.84 -0.65
N GLY A 241 -4.03 31.68 0.35
CA GLY A 241 -3.40 32.99 0.19
C GLY A 241 -4.32 34.14 -0.24
N ALA A 242 -5.64 33.94 -0.30
CA ALA A 242 -6.62 35.01 -0.52
C ALA A 242 -7.40 35.34 0.77
N LYS A 243 -7.99 36.55 0.84
CA LYS A 243 -8.81 36.98 1.99
C LYS A 243 -9.95 35.96 2.22
N PRO A 244 -10.29 35.64 3.49
CA PRO A 244 -11.23 34.56 3.81
C PRO A 244 -12.62 34.87 3.25
N ALA A 245 -13.00 34.19 2.17
CA ALA A 245 -14.40 33.96 1.86
C ALA A 245 -14.87 32.76 2.69
N SER A 246 -16.00 32.90 3.37
CA SER A 246 -16.44 32.12 4.53
C SER A 246 -16.88 30.67 4.28
N ASP A 247 -16.64 30.08 3.11
CA ASP A 247 -17.56 29.03 2.62
C ASP A 247 -16.91 27.66 2.38
N PHE A 248 -15.69 27.43 2.87
CA PHE A 248 -14.99 26.15 2.75
C PHE A 248 -14.90 25.42 4.10
N THR A 249 -15.50 24.23 4.16
CA THR A 249 -15.38 23.33 5.32
C THR A 249 -14.69 22.04 4.91
N ALA A 250 -13.55 21.74 5.54
CA ALA A 250 -12.89 20.44 5.44
C ALA A 250 -13.17 19.61 6.70
N LEU A 251 -13.47 18.34 6.47
CA LEU A 251 -13.66 17.31 7.49
C LEU A 251 -12.62 16.23 7.25
N LEU A 252 -11.77 15.95 8.23
CA LEU A 252 -10.92 14.76 8.22
C LEU A 252 -11.36 13.84 9.35
N ARG A 253 -11.67 12.58 9.03
CA ARG A 253 -11.94 11.55 10.02
C ARG A 253 -10.95 10.40 9.86
N VAL A 254 -10.21 10.09 10.92
CA VAL A 254 -9.26 8.96 10.97
C VAL A 254 -9.83 7.92 11.93
N PHE A 255 -10.25 6.79 11.41
CA PHE A 255 -10.88 5.72 12.19
C PHE A 255 -9.86 4.83 12.88
N HIS A 256 -10.28 4.10 13.92
CA HIS A 256 -9.43 3.16 14.68
C HIS A 256 -8.84 2.00 13.87
N ASN A 257 -9.23 1.87 12.60
CA ASN A 257 -8.75 0.85 11.68
C ASN A 257 -7.82 1.42 10.59
N GLY A 258 -7.45 2.71 10.67
CA GLY A 258 -6.59 3.37 9.68
C GLY A 258 -7.30 3.92 8.45
N LEU A 259 -8.62 3.75 8.36
CA LEU A 259 -9.42 4.46 7.35
C LEU A 259 -9.29 5.97 7.57
N CYS A 260 -8.87 6.69 6.54
CA CYS A 260 -8.88 8.14 6.52
C CYS A 260 -9.98 8.61 5.57
N VAL A 261 -10.91 9.42 6.05
CA VAL A 261 -11.96 10.03 5.22
C VAL A 261 -11.84 11.54 5.25
N PHE A 262 -11.77 12.13 4.07
CA PHE A 262 -11.64 13.56 3.85
C PHE A 262 -12.90 14.05 3.13
N GLY A 263 -13.74 14.82 3.81
CA GLY A 263 -14.89 15.49 3.25
C GLY A 263 -14.57 16.96 2.97
N PHE A 264 -14.96 17.45 1.80
CA PHE A 264 -14.78 18.82 1.37
C PHE A 264 -16.08 19.36 0.80
N ARG A 265 -16.42 20.58 1.24
CA ARG A 265 -17.55 21.35 0.74
C ARG A 265 -17.04 22.57 0.00
N HIS A 266 -17.54 22.79 -1.22
CA HIS A 266 -17.23 24.01 -1.97
C HIS A 266 -18.49 24.68 -2.52
N GLU A 267 -18.62 25.98 -2.23
CA GLU A 267 -19.65 26.85 -2.80
C GLU A 267 -19.11 27.50 -4.09
N ALA A 268 -19.18 26.80 -5.22
CA ALA A 268 -18.90 27.43 -6.51
C ALA A 268 -19.83 26.90 -7.60
N SER A 269 -20.44 27.84 -8.32
CA SER A 269 -21.16 27.61 -9.56
C SER A 269 -20.18 27.70 -10.75
N ALA A 270 -19.67 26.58 -11.29
CA ALA A 270 -19.25 26.40 -12.70
C ALA A 270 -18.27 25.22 -12.92
N ASP A 271 -18.44 24.52 -14.05
CA ASP A 271 -17.73 23.32 -14.51
C ASP A 271 -16.18 23.40 -14.58
N ARG A 272 -15.58 24.59 -14.70
CA ARG A 272 -14.11 24.74 -14.84
C ARG A 272 -13.35 24.89 -13.52
N VAL A 273 -13.95 25.53 -12.52
CA VAL A 273 -13.33 25.74 -11.20
C VAL A 273 -13.32 24.43 -10.39
N VAL A 274 -14.33 23.59 -10.62
CA VAL A 274 -14.49 22.30 -9.94
C VAL A 274 -13.31 21.35 -10.22
N THR A 275 -12.78 21.30 -11.45
CA THR A 275 -11.75 20.29 -11.78
C THR A 275 -10.39 20.59 -11.12
N ALA A 276 -9.98 21.86 -11.04
CA ALA A 276 -8.71 22.23 -10.40
C ALA A 276 -8.79 22.05 -8.88
N HIS A 277 -9.87 22.52 -8.26
CA HIS A 277 -10.05 22.39 -6.81
C HIS A 277 -10.23 20.93 -6.38
N VAL A 278 -10.97 20.12 -7.12
CA VAL A 278 -11.09 18.67 -6.83
C VAL A 278 -9.74 17.98 -6.92
N ARG A 279 -8.89 18.34 -7.88
CA ARG A 279 -7.52 17.81 -7.99
C ARG A 279 -6.69 18.14 -6.75
N ASP A 280 -6.70 19.40 -6.31
CA ASP A 280 -5.91 19.82 -5.14
C ASP A 280 -6.44 19.19 -3.84
N ILE A 281 -7.76 19.04 -3.73
CA ILE A 281 -8.44 18.31 -2.65
C ILE A 281 -7.99 16.85 -2.62
N ILE A 282 -8.03 16.15 -3.75
CA ILE A 282 -7.61 14.74 -3.83
C ILE A 282 -6.13 14.64 -3.49
N ARG A 283 -5.28 15.47 -4.10
CA ARG A 283 -3.84 15.49 -3.84
C ARG A 283 -3.54 15.60 -2.35
N GLU A 284 -4.20 16.51 -1.65
CA GLU A 284 -3.93 16.70 -0.24
C GLU A 284 -4.51 15.58 0.63
N ALA A 285 -5.71 15.08 0.31
CA ALA A 285 -6.27 13.91 0.97
C ALA A 285 -5.32 12.70 0.86
N LEU A 286 -4.74 12.45 -0.32
CA LEU A 286 -3.79 11.36 -0.52
C LEU A 286 -2.48 11.58 0.24
N ARG A 287 -1.95 12.81 0.28
CA ARG A 287 -0.74 13.14 1.07
C ARG A 287 -0.94 12.95 2.57
N LEU A 288 -2.09 13.36 3.09
CA LEU A 288 -2.40 13.19 4.52
C LEU A 288 -2.61 11.72 4.86
N ALA A 289 -3.33 10.98 4.01
CA ALA A 289 -3.49 9.55 4.15
C ALA A 289 -2.14 8.84 4.13
N ASP A 290 -1.25 9.17 3.19
CA ASP A 290 0.09 8.60 3.11
C ASP A 290 0.88 8.75 4.41
N ARG A 291 0.83 9.93 5.06
CA ARG A 291 1.50 10.14 6.35
C ARG A 291 0.92 9.26 7.45
N VAL A 292 -0.41 9.20 7.54
CA VAL A 292 -1.10 8.35 8.54
C VAL A 292 -0.77 6.87 8.30
N LEU A 293 -0.82 6.42 7.05
CA LEU A 293 -0.55 5.04 6.67
C LEU A 293 0.93 4.67 6.89
N THR A 294 1.86 5.56 6.55
CA THR A 294 3.30 5.39 6.78
C THR A 294 3.60 5.29 8.26
N TYR A 295 3.02 6.18 9.08
CA TYR A 295 3.21 6.16 10.52
C TYR A 295 2.71 4.85 11.13
N ALA A 296 1.49 4.45 10.79
CA ALA A 296 0.87 3.22 11.29
C ALA A 296 1.47 1.95 10.65
N ARG A 297 2.46 2.09 9.77
CA ARG A 297 3.10 0.98 9.04
C ARG A 297 2.07 0.08 8.36
N TYR A 298 1.00 0.67 7.86
CA TYR A 298 0.04 -0.06 7.05
C TYR A 298 0.72 -0.54 5.77
N GLY A 299 0.36 -1.75 5.35
CA GLY A 299 0.96 -2.38 4.17
C GLY A 299 0.84 -1.53 2.92
N ASN A 300 1.62 -1.88 1.91
CA ASN A 300 1.82 -1.08 0.70
C ASN A 300 0.58 -0.93 -0.20
N PHE A 301 -0.65 -1.27 0.21
CA PHE A 301 -1.83 -1.18 -0.65
C PHE A 301 -3.02 -0.54 0.06
N CYS A 302 -3.70 0.34 -0.65
CA CYS A 302 -4.91 0.99 -0.19
C CYS A 302 -5.95 1.07 -1.31
N THR A 303 -7.21 1.22 -0.92
CA THR A 303 -8.30 1.60 -1.79
C THR A 303 -8.60 3.08 -1.58
N ILE A 304 -8.53 3.87 -2.64
CA ILE A 304 -9.05 5.23 -2.69
C ILE A 304 -10.50 5.14 -3.16
N VAL A 305 -11.39 5.80 -2.45
CA VAL A 305 -12.80 5.93 -2.80
C VAL A 305 -13.14 7.42 -2.86
N VAL A 306 -13.57 7.89 -4.02
CA VAL A 306 -14.00 9.28 -4.22
C VAL A 306 -15.50 9.29 -4.46
N LYS A 307 -16.25 9.94 -3.57
CA LYS A 307 -17.65 10.32 -3.81
C LYS A 307 -17.72 11.77 -4.24
N LEU A 308 -18.41 12.04 -5.34
CA LEU A 308 -18.77 13.39 -5.73
C LEU A 308 -20.28 13.55 -5.80
N TRP A 309 -20.79 14.60 -5.16
CA TRP A 309 -22.16 15.08 -5.32
C TRP A 309 -22.13 16.35 -6.17
N PRO A 310 -22.71 16.34 -7.38
CA PRO A 310 -22.80 17.52 -8.21
C PRO A 310 -23.84 18.51 -7.66
N ALA A 311 -23.58 19.81 -7.83
CA ALA A 311 -24.59 20.82 -7.60
C ALA A 311 -25.80 20.62 -8.55
N GLY A 312 -27.01 20.74 -8.00
CA GLY A 312 -28.23 20.84 -8.80
C GLY A 312 -28.72 19.56 -9.50
N ASN A 313 -28.39 18.37 -9.00
CA ASN A 313 -28.82 17.05 -9.54
C ASN A 313 -28.51 16.81 -11.04
N ARG A 314 -27.70 17.66 -11.69
CA ARG A 314 -27.31 17.49 -13.09
C ARG A 314 -26.03 16.68 -13.17
N LEU A 315 -26.18 15.36 -13.19
CA LEU A 315 -25.14 14.48 -13.73
C LEU A 315 -25.24 14.51 -15.26
N LEU A 316 -24.15 14.90 -15.92
CA LEU A 316 -24.09 15.13 -17.37
C LEU A 316 -24.01 13.85 -18.22
N VAL A 317 -23.82 12.68 -17.60
CA VAL A 317 -23.74 11.39 -18.31
C VAL A 317 -25.08 10.65 -18.23
N GLU A 318 -25.57 10.20 -19.39
CA GLU A 318 -26.83 9.46 -19.48
C GLU A 318 -26.75 8.11 -18.74
N PRO A 319 -27.82 7.69 -18.04
CA PRO A 319 -27.90 6.33 -17.50
C PRO A 319 -27.71 5.30 -18.62
N GLY A 320 -26.72 4.41 -18.51
CA GLY A 320 -26.50 3.30 -19.46
C GLY A 320 -25.22 3.40 -20.29
N THR A 321 -24.43 4.48 -20.19
CA THR A 321 -23.06 4.44 -20.71
C THR A 321 -22.23 3.48 -19.87
N ALA A 322 -21.56 2.50 -20.49
CA ALA A 322 -20.70 1.55 -19.79
C ALA A 322 -19.53 2.31 -19.12
N LEU A 323 -19.71 2.65 -17.85
CA LEU A 323 -18.64 3.16 -17.01
C LEU A 323 -17.66 2.02 -16.72
N VAL A 324 -16.38 2.34 -16.59
CA VAL A 324 -15.34 1.39 -16.16
C VAL A 324 -15.78 0.77 -14.82
N GLU A 325 -15.46 -0.49 -14.52
CA GLU A 325 -15.85 -1.19 -13.27
C GLU A 325 -15.59 -0.39 -11.99
N SER A 326 -14.65 0.56 -12.04
CA SER A 326 -14.28 1.47 -10.97
C SER A 326 -15.23 2.64 -10.72
N ILE A 327 -16.16 2.98 -11.63
CA ILE A 327 -17.11 4.09 -11.45
C ILE A 327 -18.53 3.55 -11.35
N ARG A 328 -19.16 3.72 -10.19
CA ARG A 328 -20.58 3.42 -9.98
C ARG A 328 -21.37 4.71 -9.85
N ARG A 329 -22.52 4.77 -10.53
CA ARG A 329 -23.52 5.81 -10.33
C ARG A 329 -24.51 5.33 -9.30
N GLU A 330 -24.72 6.10 -8.26
CA GLU A 330 -25.76 5.86 -7.25
C GLU A 330 -26.63 7.11 -7.23
N GLU A 331 -27.95 7.00 -7.45
CA GLU A 331 -28.98 8.06 -7.51
C GLU A 331 -28.48 9.50 -7.83
N ASN A 332 -27.84 10.19 -6.86
CA ASN A 332 -27.36 11.57 -6.97
C ASN A 332 -25.84 11.76 -6.77
N GLN A 333 -25.02 10.70 -6.90
CA GLN A 333 -23.57 10.74 -6.70
C GLN A 333 -22.79 9.89 -7.69
N LEU A 334 -21.53 10.26 -7.90
CA LEU A 334 -20.53 9.41 -8.55
C LEU A 334 -19.62 8.81 -7.50
N LEU A 335 -19.46 7.50 -7.54
CA LEU A 335 -18.53 6.74 -6.72
C LEU A 335 -17.40 6.21 -7.61
N LEU A 336 -16.18 6.70 -7.40
CA LEU A 336 -14.96 6.17 -8.02
C LEU A 336 -14.20 5.34 -7.00
N ARG A 337 -13.84 4.12 -7.35
CA ARG A 337 -12.97 3.24 -6.57
C ARG A 337 -11.66 3.00 -7.31
N TRP A 338 -10.54 3.15 -6.62
CA TRP A 338 -9.22 2.95 -7.18
C TRP A 338 -8.33 2.21 -6.19
N GLN A 339 -7.71 1.11 -6.61
CA GLN A 339 -6.71 0.43 -5.78
C GLN A 339 -5.32 0.85 -6.23
N CYS A 340 -4.46 1.19 -5.28
CA CYS A 340 -3.08 1.56 -5.56
C CYS A 340 -2.16 1.14 -4.41
N THR A 341 -0.87 1.16 -4.69
CA THR A 341 0.16 1.01 -3.67
C THR A 341 0.33 2.30 -2.84
N ALA A 342 1.04 2.21 -1.71
CA ALA A 342 1.42 3.37 -0.91
C ALA A 342 2.37 4.31 -1.68
N ASP A 343 3.28 3.76 -2.49
CA ASP A 343 4.16 4.57 -3.35
C ASP A 343 3.35 5.27 -4.46
N GLU A 344 2.40 4.56 -5.06
CA GLU A 344 1.48 5.13 -6.04
C GLU A 344 0.58 6.21 -5.44
N LEU A 345 0.23 6.13 -4.14
CA LEU A 345 -0.55 7.16 -3.43
C LEU A 345 0.12 8.55 -3.50
N ARG A 346 1.46 8.58 -3.57
CA ARG A 346 2.28 9.79 -3.65
C ARG A 346 2.48 10.30 -5.08
N SER A 347 2.15 9.49 -6.07
CA SER A 347 2.45 9.77 -7.48
C SER A 347 1.45 10.74 -8.08
N GLU A 348 1.93 11.80 -8.73
CA GLU A 348 1.08 12.68 -9.55
C GLU A 348 0.39 11.89 -10.68
N SER A 349 0.98 10.79 -11.14
CA SER A 349 0.36 9.92 -12.15
C SER A 349 -0.96 9.31 -11.65
N THR A 350 -1.02 8.90 -10.37
CA THR A 350 -2.24 8.36 -9.75
C THR A 350 -3.32 9.43 -9.67
N ILE A 351 -2.95 10.66 -9.29
CA ILE A 351 -3.87 11.80 -9.25
C ILE A 351 -4.40 12.12 -10.65
N ASP A 352 -3.52 12.15 -11.66
CA ASP A 352 -3.92 12.39 -13.05
C ASP A 352 -4.87 11.31 -13.57
N GLN A 353 -4.62 10.04 -13.23
CA GLN A 353 -5.49 8.92 -13.58
C GLN A 353 -6.86 9.02 -12.90
N LEU A 354 -6.90 9.32 -11.60
CA LEU A 354 -8.16 9.56 -10.87
C LEU A 354 -8.95 10.71 -11.49
N MET A 355 -8.29 11.83 -11.79
CA MET A 355 -8.93 13.00 -12.40
C MET A 355 -9.43 12.69 -13.81
N ALA A 356 -8.69 11.91 -14.60
CA ALA A 356 -9.14 11.47 -15.93
C ALA A 356 -10.39 10.60 -15.83
N GLN A 357 -10.47 9.69 -14.84
CA GLN A 357 -11.66 8.88 -14.61
C GLN A 357 -12.85 9.72 -14.14
N LEU A 358 -12.64 10.68 -13.24
CA LEU A 358 -13.68 11.61 -12.80
C LEU A 358 -14.22 12.43 -13.98
N ARG A 359 -13.35 13.04 -14.80
CA ARG A 359 -13.76 13.80 -16.00
C ARG A 359 -14.62 12.96 -16.94
N ARG A 360 -14.22 11.70 -17.20
CA ARG A 360 -15.02 10.74 -17.98
C ARG A 360 -16.38 10.50 -17.35
N GLY A 361 -16.43 10.28 -16.03
CA GLY A 361 -17.69 10.12 -15.28
C GLY A 361 -18.61 11.35 -15.33
N PHE A 362 -18.05 12.54 -15.55
CA PHE A 362 -18.81 13.78 -15.78
C PHE A 362 -19.11 14.08 -17.25
N GLY A 363 -18.64 13.27 -18.20
CA GLY A 363 -18.76 13.62 -19.62
C GLY A 363 -18.03 14.91 -19.99
N ILE A 364 -17.04 15.33 -19.18
CA ILE A 364 -16.21 16.50 -19.47
C ILE A 364 -15.13 16.05 -20.46
N ALA A 365 -15.10 16.70 -21.64
CA ALA A 365 -14.05 16.44 -22.62
C ALA A 365 -12.65 16.69 -22.02
N ALA A 366 -11.70 15.83 -22.37
CA ALA A 366 -10.38 15.70 -21.73
C ALA A 366 -9.57 17.00 -21.66
#